data_AF-A0AAI9PNS6-F1
#
_entry.id   AF-A0AAI9PNS6-F1
#
_cell.length_a   1.000
_cell.length_b   1.000
_cell.length_c   1.000
_cell.angle_alpha   90.00
_cell.angle_beta   90.00
_cell.angle_gamma   90.00
#
_symmetry.space_group_name_H-M   'P 1'
#
loop_
_entity.id
_entity.type
_entity.pdbx_description
1 polymer ?
#
loop_
_entity_poly.entity_id
_entity_poly.type
_entity_poly.pdbx_seq_one_letter_code
_entity_poly.pdbx_strand_id
1 'polypeptide(L)' 'MPVIETRETAVAIVALVVILFAALFFIVTTSNLALLSFQLSTLAVAALAVAVLWALTKFSHLSGQPA' A
#
# COMPACT_ATOMS: atom_id res chain seq x y z
N MET A 1 1.66 -19.10 16.99
CA MET A 1 0.92 -17.88 17.42
C MET A 1 0.69 -17.01 16.18
N PRO A 2 -0.55 -16.85 15.69
CA PRO A 2 -0.84 -16.23 14.39
C PRO A 2 -1.04 -14.69 14.43
N VAL A 3 -0.85 -14.05 15.59
CA VAL A 3 -1.22 -12.64 15.82
C VAL A 3 -0.40 -11.65 14.97
N ILE A 4 0.84 -11.99 14.61
CA ILE A 4 1.74 -11.12 13.83
C ILE A 4 1.26 -11.02 12.37
N GLU A 5 0.89 -12.15 11.78
CA GLU A 5 0.42 -12.24 10.38
C GLU A 5 -0.88 -11.45 10.15
N THR A 6 -1.75 -11.43 11.16
CA THR A 6 -2.99 -10.65 11.12
C THR A 6 -2.71 -9.15 11.20
N ARG A 7 -1.67 -8.74 11.95
CA ARG A 7 -1.30 -7.34 12.15
C ARG A 7 -0.67 -6.73 10.90
N GLU A 8 0.23 -7.46 10.24
CA GLU A 8 0.91 -7.00 9.02
C GLU A 8 -0.08 -6.81 7.86
N THR A 9 -1.01 -7.75 7.72
CA THR A 9 -2.09 -7.65 6.73
C THR A 9 -3.03 -6.48 7.06
N ALA A 10 -3.37 -6.28 8.34
CA ALA A 10 -4.19 -5.13 8.75
C ALA A 10 -3.51 -3.79 8.45
N VAL A 11 -2.20 -3.67 8.69
CA VAL A 11 -1.44 -2.44 8.39
C VAL A 11 -1.40 -2.17 6.89
N ALA A 12 -1.17 -3.19 6.06
CA ALA A 12 -1.19 -3.05 4.60
C ALA A 12 -2.57 -2.60 4.08
N ILE A 13 -3.66 -3.14 4.64
CA ILE A 13 -5.02 -2.74 4.31
C ILE A 13 -5.26 -1.28 4.69
N VAL A 14 -4.90 -0.86 5.91
CA VAL A 14 -5.07 0.53 6.35
C VAL A 14 -4.29 1.48 5.44
N ALA A 15 -3.04 1.14 5.10
CA ALA A 15 -2.24 1.95 4.18
C ALA A 15 -2.90 2.09 2.80
N LEU A 16 -3.45 1.01 2.24
CA LEU A 16 -4.19 1.06 0.98
C LEU A 16 -5.45 1.92 1.08
N VAL A 17 -6.20 1.83 2.18
CA VAL A 17 -7.39 2.67 2.41
C VAL A 17 -7.02 4.15 2.45
N VAL A 18 -5.92 4.52 3.13
CA VAL A 18 -5.43 5.90 3.18
C VAL A 18 -5.01 6.39 1.80
N ILE A 19 -4.32 5.56 1.02
CA ILE A 19 -3.92 5.89 -0.36
C ILE A 19 -5.14 6.14 -1.25
N LEU A 20 -6.18 5.32 -1.13
CA LEU A 20 -7.43 5.50 -1.88
C LEU A 20 -8.14 6.80 -1.48
N PHE A 21 -8.19 7.12 -0.19
CA PHE A 21 -8.75 8.39 0.28
C PHE A 21 -7.96 9.59 -0.25
N ALA A 22 -6.63 9.53 -0.24
CA ALA A 22 -5.78 10.57 -0.82
C ALA A 22 -6.00 10.73 -2.33
N ALA A 23 -6.17 9.62 -3.06
CA ALA A 23 -6.48 9.66 -4.50
C ALA A 23 -7.81 10.37 -4.76
N LEU A 24 -8.87 10.01 -4.02
CA LEU A 24 -10.17 10.67 -4.12
C LEU A 24 -10.09 12.15 -3.76
N PHE A 25 -9.35 12.50 -2.72
CA PHE A 25 -9.12 13.88 -2.34
C PHE A 25 -8.48 14.67 -3.49
N PHE A 26 -7.38 14.19 -4.08
CA PHE A 26 -6.73 14.86 -5.20
C PHE A 26 -7.64 15.00 -6.42
N ILE A 27 -8.43 13.97 -6.75
CA ILE A 27 -9.40 14.03 -7.85
C ILE A 27 -10.43 15.15 -7.62
N VAL A 28 -10.89 15.33 -6.38
CA VAL A 28 -11.91 16.34 -6.05
C VAL A 28 -11.32 17.74 -5.95
N THR A 29 -10.10 17.89 -5.44
CA THR A 29 -9.52 19.21 -5.12
C THR A 29 -8.61 19.79 -6.21
N THR A 30 -8.04 18.95 -7.07
CA THR A 30 -7.01 19.41 -8.02
C THR A 30 -7.62 19.74 -9.38
N SER A 31 -7.74 21.05 -9.68
CA SER A 31 -8.26 21.52 -10.98
C SER A 31 -7.25 21.41 -12.13
N ASN A 32 -5.96 21.28 -11.83
CA ASN A 32 -4.90 21.16 -12.84
C ASN A 32 -4.62 19.69 -13.16
N LEU A 33 -4.95 19.26 -14.38
CA LEU A 33 -4.80 17.89 -14.84
C LEU A 33 -3.35 17.36 -14.82
N ALA A 34 -2.36 18.21 -15.11
CA ALA A 34 -0.95 17.80 -15.08
C ALA A 34 -0.50 17.50 -13.65
N LEU A 35 -0.89 18.35 -12.71
CA LEU A 35 -0.59 18.18 -11.30
C LEU A 35 -1.34 16.98 -10.70
N LEU A 36 -2.60 16.78 -11.11
CA LEU A 36 -3.39 15.60 -10.73
C LEU A 36 -2.74 14.31 -11.20
N SER A 37 -2.31 14.26 -12.46
CA SER A 37 -1.65 13.08 -13.04
C SER A 37 -0.36 12.73 -12.31
N PHE A 38 0.42 13.74 -11.93
CA PHE A 38 1.63 13.56 -11.12
C PHE A 38 1.31 13.03 -9.71
N GLN A 39 0.34 13.63 -9.02
CA GLN A 39 -0.12 13.20 -7.69
C GLN A 39 -0.61 11.74 -7.69
N LEU A 40 -1.43 11.37 -8.68
CA LEU A 40 -1.95 10.00 -8.82
C LEU A 40 -0.83 9.01 -9.16
N SER A 41 0.15 9.40 -9.97
CA SER A 41 1.32 8.56 -10.27
C SER A 41 2.17 8.32 -9.02
N THR A 42 2.38 9.34 -8.19
CA THR A 42 3.07 9.18 -6.90
C THR A 42 2.30 8.24 -5.97
N LEU A 43 0.97 8.36 -5.89
CA LEU A 43 0.14 7.44 -5.11
C LEU A 43 0.18 6.00 -5.64
N ALA A 44 0.23 5.81 -6.96
CA ALA A 44 0.36 4.49 -7.57
C ALA A 44 1.69 3.82 -7.19
N VAL A 45 2.80 4.59 -7.19
CA VAL A 45 4.11 4.10 -6.73
C VAL A 45 4.05 3.74 -5.23
N ALA A 46 3.40 4.56 -4.40
CA ALA A 46 3.23 4.25 -2.98
C ALA A 46 2.41 2.97 -2.75
N ALA A 47 1.33 2.76 -3.50
CA ALA A 47 0.52 1.55 -3.42
C ALA A 47 1.32 0.29 -3.81
N LEU A 48 2.12 0.39 -4.88
CA LEU A 48 3.05 -0.66 -5.30
C LEU A 48 4.07 -0.98 -4.21
N ALA A 49 4.67 0.03 -3.58
CA ALA A 49 5.61 -0.16 -2.48
C ALA A 49 4.95 -0.91 -1.31
N VAL A 50 3.73 -0.53 -0.91
CA VAL A 50 2.97 -1.23 0.14
C VAL A 50 2.70 -2.68 -0.25
N ALA A 51 2.29 -2.94 -1.49
CA ALA A 51 2.04 -4.29 -1.98
C ALA A 51 3.31 -5.16 -1.98
N VAL A 52 4.44 -4.60 -2.43
CA VAL A 52 5.74 -5.28 -2.42
C VAL A 52 6.21 -5.57 -1.00
N LEU A 53 6.13 -4.58 -0.10
CA LEU A 53 6.47 -4.75 1.31
C LEU A 53 5.62 -5.85 1.96
N TRP A 54 4.30 -5.81 1.76
CA TRP A 54 3.40 -6.85 2.27
C TRP A 54 3.72 -8.23 1.69
N ALA A 55 3.99 -8.33 0.38
CA ALA A 55 4.38 -9.58 -0.25
C ALA A 55 5.68 -10.12 0.33
N LEU A 56 6.72 -9.28 0.46
CA LEU A 56 7.99 -9.66 1.06
C LEU A 56 7.82 -10.15 2.50
N THR A 57 6.98 -9.49 3.29
CA THR A 57 6.65 -9.94 4.65
C THR A 57 5.92 -11.28 4.68
N LYS A 58 5.02 -11.55 3.73
CA LYS A 58 4.38 -12.86 3.60
C LYS A 58 5.37 -13.95 3.19
N PHE A 59 6.32 -13.65 2.32
CA PHE A 59 7.32 -14.60 1.83
C PHE A 59 8.47 -14.84 2.83
N SER A 60 8.84 -13.85 3.65
CA SER A 60 9.85 -14.05 4.70
C SER A 60 9.40 -15.08 5.74
N HIS A 61 8.09 -15.18 5.97
CA HIS A 61 7.47 -16.23 6.78
C HIS A 61 7.64 -17.64 6.18
N LEU A 62 7.79 -17.78 4.85
CA LEU A 62 7.99 -19.06 4.16
C LEU A 62 9.46 -19.50 4.12
N SER A 63 10.41 -18.56 4.17
CA SER A 63 11.86 -18.88 4.15
C SER A 63 12.41 -19.39 5.49
N GLY A 64 11.60 -19.38 6.56
CA GLY A 64 12.00 -19.82 7.91
C GLY A 64 11.80 -21.31 8.20
N GLN A 65 11.40 -22.13 7.23
CA GLN A 65 11.16 -23.56 7.44
C GLN A 65 12.46 -24.36 7.19
N PRO A 66 13.14 -24.87 8.24
CA PRO A 66 14.29 -25.73 8.04
C PRO A 66 13.83 -27.04 7.40
N ALA A 67 14.59 -27.49 6.39
CA ALA A 67 14.46 -28.81 5.78
C ALA A 67 14.81 -29.92 6.78
#